data_AF-A0A835ZA44-F1
#
_entry.id   AF-A0A835ZA44-F1
#
_cell.length_a   1.000
_cell.length_b   1.000
_cell.length_c   1.000
_cell.angle_alpha   90.00
_cell.angle_beta   90.00
_cell.angle_gamma   90.00
#
_symmetry.space_group_name_H-M   'P 1'
#
loop_
_entity.id
_entity.type
_entity.pdbx_description
1 polymer ?
#
loop_
_entity_poly.entity_id
_entity_poly.type
_entity_poly.pdbx_seq_one_letter_code
_entity_poly.pdbx_strand_id
1 'polypeptide(L)'
;MITILIPPALSVHRRAAAKRALFAGSSEEEEDVVFTGTSNVGGYFSGLVRSFNHWLVRKGPLAGDVRTIQARFGDSVASYFLFCRWLVWCYLLAALPAAVWLVTHCIRLISDGAFTFWIIGVIPTFMVYSSFDSQESLTFVSMVVLVVLLQATVTLIKWLVEDRLRCELDALEEDQKHVQFARTFLVGWDNNTAKGHEVEELRCSNGMQLAVLLAEDTAAKTTASRTLRQKALLFVRRCLGMVVYMALQLAAWYAIVLLTASSRALATWILNELAAVSWLKGFTSTLAVSIVPVGVTIINTIMPVFIKLITDIEQWDSAKTITYMLVTRMYLAKILNACIQAASYMLLANPYLISRIDTNLRRNVEQGYDSTSFECRIDQASSGLFQLVVTEFVLSPIIAAASLLAAKLQAKVSSKAFVKPEFEVAKNMVSLLYFQALILASFPFFPMSPIFVTLFMFIR
;
A
#
# COMPACT_ATOMS: atom_id res chain seq x y z
N MET A 1 -6.71 -25.22 15.65
CA MET A 1 -5.94 -26.34 15.07
C MET A 1 -6.92 -27.22 14.29
N ILE A 2 -7.22 -26.85 13.04
CA ILE A 2 -8.07 -27.64 12.13
C ILE A 2 -7.20 -27.97 10.93
N THR A 3 -6.62 -29.17 10.96
CA THR A 3 -5.81 -29.71 9.87
C THR A 3 -6.77 -30.22 8.80
N ILE A 4 -7.02 -29.43 7.75
CA ILE A 4 -7.75 -29.90 6.57
C ILE A 4 -6.77 -30.73 5.74
N LEU A 5 -6.74 -32.04 6.00
CA LEU A 5 -6.10 -33.05 5.15
C LEU A 5 -6.88 -33.13 3.82
N ILE A 6 -6.30 -32.58 2.75
CA ILE A 6 -6.82 -32.75 1.38
C ILE A 6 -6.34 -34.11 0.85
N PRO A 7 -7.21 -34.96 0.27
CA PRO A 7 -6.81 -36.26 -0.27
C PRO A 7 -5.90 -36.14 -1.51
N PRO A 8 -4.95 -37.07 -1.70
CA PRO A 8 -3.87 -36.98 -2.70
C PRO A 8 -4.35 -36.97 -4.17
N ALA A 9 -5.55 -37.48 -4.48
CA ALA A 9 -6.09 -37.44 -5.84
C ALA A 9 -6.45 -36.01 -6.31
N LEU A 10 -6.80 -35.11 -5.37
CA LEU A 10 -7.18 -33.73 -5.69
C LEU A 10 -5.97 -32.85 -6.07
N SER A 11 -4.78 -33.21 -5.58
CA SER A 11 -3.55 -32.46 -5.87
C SER A 11 -3.02 -32.75 -7.27
N VAL A 12 -3.24 -33.95 -7.81
CA VAL A 12 -2.78 -34.33 -9.16
C VAL A 12 -3.57 -33.61 -10.25
N HIS A 13 -4.90 -33.52 -10.13
CA HIS A 13 -5.71 -32.77 -11.09
C HIS A 13 -5.47 -31.26 -11.02
N ARG A 14 -5.25 -30.70 -9.83
CA ARG A 14 -4.87 -29.29 -9.67
C ARG A 14 -3.48 -29.01 -10.23
N ARG A 15 -2.49 -29.90 -10.02
CA ARG A 15 -1.19 -29.80 -10.67
C ARG A 15 -1.29 -29.87 -12.19
N ALA A 16 -2.20 -30.67 -12.73
CA ALA A 16 -2.44 -30.74 -14.16
C ALA A 16 -3.14 -29.47 -14.70
N ALA A 17 -4.08 -28.88 -13.96
CA ALA A 17 -4.74 -27.62 -14.31
C ALA A 17 -3.76 -26.43 -14.20
N ALA A 18 -3.00 -26.30 -13.11
CA ALA A 18 -1.95 -25.31 -12.95
C ALA A 18 -0.86 -25.43 -14.03
N LYS A 19 -0.49 -26.68 -14.40
CA LYS A 19 0.36 -26.93 -15.56
C LYS A 19 -0.30 -26.41 -16.85
N ARG A 20 -1.59 -26.69 -17.09
CA ARG A 20 -2.33 -26.19 -18.27
C ARG A 20 -2.45 -24.67 -18.30
N ALA A 21 -2.68 -24.01 -17.17
CA ALA A 21 -2.72 -22.54 -17.06
C ALA A 21 -1.36 -21.92 -17.40
N LEU A 22 -0.27 -22.53 -16.91
CA LEU A 22 1.10 -22.19 -17.34
C LEU A 22 1.34 -22.43 -18.84
N PHE A 23 0.74 -23.47 -19.43
CA PHE A 23 0.88 -23.80 -20.85
C PHE A 23 0.00 -22.96 -21.78
N ALA A 24 -1.13 -22.44 -21.29
CA ALA A 24 -2.04 -21.62 -22.07
C ALA A 24 -1.65 -20.13 -22.09
N GLY A 25 -0.62 -19.73 -21.32
CA GLY A 25 -0.29 -18.31 -21.10
C GLY A 25 -1.45 -17.52 -20.46
N SER A 26 -2.52 -18.21 -20.05
CA SER A 26 -3.70 -17.64 -19.45
C SER A 26 -3.53 -17.68 -17.94
N SER A 27 -3.12 -16.57 -17.36
CA SER A 27 -3.36 -16.27 -15.94
C SER A 27 -4.85 -16.20 -15.59
N GLU A 28 -5.76 -16.43 -16.55
CA GLU A 28 -7.22 -16.40 -16.40
C GLU A 28 -7.77 -17.36 -15.31
N GLU A 29 -7.03 -18.40 -14.89
CA GLU A 29 -7.46 -19.25 -13.75
C GLU A 29 -7.11 -18.68 -12.36
N GLU A 30 -6.29 -17.61 -12.24
CA GLU A 30 -5.99 -16.99 -10.94
C GLU A 30 -7.24 -16.35 -10.29
N GLU A 31 -8.19 -15.85 -11.10
CA GLU A 31 -9.44 -15.27 -10.60
C GLU A 31 -10.37 -16.31 -9.97
N ASP A 32 -10.41 -17.53 -10.51
CA ASP A 32 -11.26 -18.59 -9.98
C ASP A 32 -10.68 -19.20 -8.71
N VAL A 33 -9.36 -19.38 -8.61
CA VAL A 33 -8.75 -20.11 -7.48
C VAL A 33 -8.82 -19.33 -6.14
N VAL A 34 -8.70 -18.01 -6.16
CA VAL A 34 -8.68 -17.18 -4.92
C VAL A 34 -10.03 -17.18 -4.20
N PHE A 35 -11.14 -17.33 -4.93
CA PHE A 35 -12.49 -17.33 -4.37
C PHE A 35 -13.22 -18.69 -4.42
N THR A 36 -12.76 -19.64 -5.25
CA THR A 36 -13.30 -21.02 -5.32
C THR A 36 -12.48 -22.04 -4.55
N GLY A 37 -11.78 -21.59 -3.50
CA GLY A 37 -11.21 -22.43 -2.45
C GLY A 37 -12.26 -23.16 -1.62
N THR A 38 -13.23 -23.84 -2.25
CA THR A 38 -14.13 -24.76 -1.56
C THR A 38 -14.10 -26.10 -2.27
N SER A 39 -13.76 -27.11 -1.48
CA SER A 39 -13.95 -28.53 -1.76
C SER A 39 -15.27 -28.79 -2.47
N ASN A 40 -15.26 -29.76 -3.39
CA ASN A 40 -16.43 -30.43 -3.99
C ASN A 40 -17.31 -31.11 -2.91
N VAL A 41 -17.88 -30.34 -2.01
CA VAL A 41 -18.92 -30.79 -1.08
C VAL A 41 -20.21 -30.37 -1.73
N GLY A 42 -20.83 -31.33 -2.41
CA GLY A 42 -22.09 -31.17 -3.13
C GLY A 42 -23.24 -30.88 -2.18
N GLY A 43 -23.45 -29.60 -1.87
CA GLY A 43 -24.57 -29.12 -1.08
C GLY A 43 -25.18 -27.90 -1.74
N TYR A 44 -26.49 -27.74 -1.61
CA TYR A 44 -27.23 -26.59 -2.14
C TYR A 44 -26.59 -25.23 -1.74
N PHE A 45 -26.00 -25.19 -0.54
CA PHE A 45 -25.27 -24.03 -0.02
C PHE A 45 -23.98 -23.71 -0.79
N SER A 46 -23.23 -24.71 -1.28
CA SER A 46 -22.03 -24.45 -2.08
C SER A 46 -22.37 -23.90 -3.47
N GLY A 47 -23.50 -24.29 -4.05
CA GLY A 47 -24.03 -23.69 -5.27
C GLY A 47 -24.46 -22.23 -5.10
N LEU A 48 -25.11 -21.92 -3.96
CA LEU A 48 -25.54 -20.56 -3.62
C LEU A 48 -24.34 -19.65 -3.33
N VAL A 49 -23.36 -20.12 -2.55
CA VAL A 49 -22.10 -19.42 -2.30
C VAL A 49 -21.35 -19.18 -3.59
N ARG A 50 -21.27 -20.16 -4.49
CA ARG A 50 -20.60 -20.01 -5.80
C ARG A 50 -21.31 -18.99 -6.69
N SER A 51 -22.64 -19.02 -6.73
CA SER A 51 -23.43 -18.06 -7.51
C SER A 51 -23.30 -16.64 -6.97
N PHE A 52 -23.30 -16.49 -5.64
CA PHE A 52 -23.08 -15.22 -4.97
C PHE A 52 -21.66 -14.69 -5.20
N ASN A 53 -20.64 -15.55 -5.12
CA ASN A 53 -19.25 -15.19 -5.41
C ASN A 53 -19.10 -14.74 -6.88
N HIS A 54 -19.68 -15.49 -7.82
CA HIS A 54 -19.63 -15.13 -9.23
C HIS A 54 -20.35 -13.80 -9.51
N TRP A 55 -21.46 -13.54 -8.82
CA TRP A 55 -22.13 -12.25 -8.89
C TRP A 55 -21.27 -11.12 -8.30
N LEU A 56 -20.65 -11.34 -7.14
CA LEU A 56 -19.73 -10.41 -6.47
C LEU A 56 -18.52 -10.07 -7.32
N VAL A 57 -17.88 -11.07 -7.95
CA VAL A 57 -16.72 -10.86 -8.83
C VAL A 57 -17.13 -10.08 -10.07
N ARG A 58 -18.27 -10.42 -10.68
CA ARG A 58 -18.76 -9.77 -11.91
C ARG A 58 -19.28 -8.34 -11.69
N LYS A 59 -19.82 -8.04 -10.52
CA LYS A 59 -20.32 -6.72 -10.14
C LYS A 59 -19.38 -5.94 -9.24
N GLY A 60 -18.22 -6.51 -8.92
CA GLY A 60 -17.24 -5.89 -8.05
C GLY A 60 -16.52 -4.72 -8.72
N PRO A 61 -15.89 -3.86 -7.89
CA PRO A 61 -15.08 -2.75 -8.40
C PRO A 61 -14.02 -3.26 -9.37
N LEU A 62 -13.79 -2.52 -10.46
CA LEU A 62 -12.74 -2.75 -11.46
C LEU A 62 -12.84 -4.09 -12.25
N ALA A 63 -13.93 -4.86 -12.16
CA ALA A 63 -14.03 -6.18 -12.79
C ALA A 63 -13.83 -6.17 -14.32
N GLY A 64 -14.38 -5.18 -15.04
CA GLY A 64 -14.17 -5.04 -16.49
C GLY A 64 -12.84 -4.37 -16.85
N ASP A 65 -12.32 -3.53 -15.95
CA ASP A 65 -11.16 -2.68 -16.21
C ASP A 65 -9.85 -3.45 -16.07
N VAL A 66 -9.75 -4.37 -15.11
CA VAL A 66 -8.54 -5.18 -14.89
C VAL A 66 -8.16 -5.98 -16.13
N ARG A 67 -9.13 -6.60 -16.81
CA ARG A 67 -8.87 -7.35 -18.06
C ARG A 67 -8.31 -6.45 -19.15
N THR A 68 -8.84 -5.23 -19.27
CA THR A 68 -8.38 -4.24 -20.25
C THR A 68 -6.98 -3.73 -19.89
N ILE A 69 -6.70 -3.54 -18.60
CA ILE A 69 -5.39 -3.12 -18.09
C ILE A 69 -4.36 -4.21 -18.36
N GLN A 70 -4.68 -5.47 -18.07
CA GLN A 70 -3.81 -6.62 -18.31
C GLN A 70 -3.41 -6.72 -19.79
N ALA A 71 -4.40 -6.62 -20.69
CA ALA A 71 -4.14 -6.67 -22.14
C ALA A 71 -3.23 -5.53 -22.64
N ARG A 72 -3.22 -4.37 -21.97
CA ARG A 72 -2.46 -3.19 -22.42
C ARG A 72 -1.12 -2.99 -21.72
N PHE A 73 -1.03 -3.38 -20.46
CA PHE A 73 0.10 -3.05 -19.58
C PHE A 73 0.78 -4.29 -18.98
N GLY A 74 0.26 -5.49 -19.25
CA GLY A 74 0.81 -6.76 -18.80
C GLY A 74 0.36 -7.17 -17.39
N ASP A 75 0.73 -8.40 -17.02
CA ASP A 75 0.28 -9.07 -15.79
C ASP A 75 0.73 -8.36 -14.52
N SER A 76 1.96 -7.81 -14.50
CA SER A 76 2.51 -7.15 -13.30
C SER A 76 1.70 -5.91 -12.87
N VAL A 77 1.17 -5.16 -13.83
CA VAL A 77 0.30 -4.01 -13.58
C VAL A 77 -1.09 -4.48 -13.20
N ALA A 78 -1.60 -5.55 -13.81
CA ALA A 78 -2.88 -6.15 -13.44
C ALA A 78 -2.90 -6.64 -11.98
N SER A 79 -1.83 -7.30 -11.52
CA SER A 79 -1.70 -7.77 -10.12
C SER A 79 -1.81 -6.62 -9.11
N TYR A 80 -1.30 -5.43 -9.43
CA TYR A 80 -1.47 -4.24 -8.58
C TYR A 80 -2.94 -3.83 -8.46
N PHE A 81 -3.68 -3.76 -9.56
CA PHE A 81 -5.09 -3.38 -9.53
C PHE A 81 -5.98 -4.47 -8.92
N LEU A 82 -5.63 -5.75 -9.09
CA LEU A 82 -6.26 -6.86 -8.37
C LEU A 82 -6.08 -6.73 -6.86
N PHE A 83 -4.88 -6.34 -6.41
CA PHE A 83 -4.61 -6.05 -5.01
C PHE A 83 -5.44 -4.84 -4.50
N CYS A 84 -5.53 -3.75 -5.27
CA CYS A 84 -6.40 -2.61 -4.96
C CYS A 84 -7.87 -3.01 -4.84
N ARG A 85 -8.38 -3.82 -5.80
CA ARG A 85 -9.76 -4.35 -5.77
C ARG A 85 -10.03 -5.12 -4.48
N TRP A 86 -9.10 -5.97 -4.06
CA TRP A 86 -9.21 -6.69 -2.80
C TRP A 86 -9.23 -5.75 -1.59
N LEU A 87 -8.38 -4.72 -1.55
CA LEU A 87 -8.38 -3.73 -0.47
C LEU A 87 -9.72 -3.00 -0.36
N VAL A 88 -10.31 -2.59 -1.49
CA VAL A 88 -11.64 -1.96 -1.52
C VAL A 88 -12.68 -2.88 -0.86
N TRP A 89 -12.67 -4.17 -1.19
CA TRP A 89 -13.55 -5.15 -0.56
C TRP A 89 -13.31 -5.29 0.95
N CYS A 90 -12.06 -5.31 1.40
CA CYS A 90 -11.72 -5.37 2.82
C CYS A 90 -12.28 -4.17 3.60
N TYR A 91 -12.16 -2.95 3.06
CA TYR A 91 -12.70 -1.77 3.73
C TYR A 91 -14.21 -1.65 3.62
N LEU A 92 -14.81 -2.08 2.51
CA LEU A 92 -16.26 -2.16 2.38
C LEU A 92 -16.85 -3.11 3.44
N LEU A 93 -16.23 -4.27 3.63
CA LEU A 93 -16.62 -5.22 4.67
C LEU A 93 -16.44 -4.65 6.09
N ALA A 94 -15.35 -3.91 6.35
CA ALA A 94 -15.12 -3.24 7.63
C ALA A 94 -16.05 -2.03 7.86
N ALA A 95 -16.50 -1.37 6.80
CA ALA A 95 -17.40 -0.22 6.87
C ALA A 95 -18.82 -0.60 7.25
N LEU A 96 -19.28 -1.83 6.98
CA LEU A 96 -20.62 -2.30 7.34
C LEU A 96 -20.89 -2.25 8.87
N PRO A 97 -20.10 -2.91 9.73
CA PRO A 97 -20.30 -2.81 11.18
C PRO A 97 -20.08 -1.39 11.71
N ALA A 98 -19.15 -0.63 11.12
CA ALA A 98 -18.92 0.77 11.45
C ALA A 98 -20.14 1.65 11.16
N ALA A 99 -20.77 1.48 10.00
CA ALA A 99 -21.93 2.25 9.58
C ALA A 99 -23.17 1.93 10.44
N VAL A 100 -23.41 0.65 10.74
CA VAL A 100 -24.51 0.24 11.64
C VAL A 100 -24.34 0.92 12.99
N TRP A 101 -23.13 0.90 13.55
CA TRP A 101 -22.89 1.49 14.85
C TRP A 101 -22.95 3.02 14.82
N LEU A 102 -22.43 3.66 13.78
CA LEU A 102 -22.54 5.11 13.58
C LEU A 102 -24.00 5.55 13.56
N VAL A 103 -24.88 4.82 12.85
CA VAL A 103 -26.31 5.12 12.82
C VAL A 103 -26.92 5.00 14.22
N THR A 104 -26.61 3.95 14.98
CA THR A 104 -27.11 3.81 16.35
C THR A 104 -26.64 4.93 17.28
N HIS A 105 -25.38 5.35 17.16
CA HIS A 105 -24.81 6.45 17.94
C HIS A 105 -25.47 7.80 17.57
N CYS A 106 -25.66 8.07 16.28
CA CYS A 106 -26.36 9.27 15.81
C CYS A 106 -27.81 9.34 16.32
N ILE A 107 -28.55 8.22 16.29
CA ILE A 107 -29.92 8.16 16.82
C ILE A 107 -29.95 8.53 18.31
N ARG A 108 -28.98 8.02 19.08
CA ARG A 108 -28.84 8.34 20.50
C ARG A 108 -28.52 9.83 20.72
N LEU A 109 -27.51 10.38 20.04
CA LEU A 109 -27.14 11.80 20.16
C LEU A 109 -28.31 12.73 19.80
N ILE A 110 -29.12 12.36 18.81
CA ILE A 110 -30.32 13.11 18.44
C ILE A 110 -31.39 13.01 19.54
N SER A 111 -31.61 11.82 20.09
CA SER A 111 -32.53 11.60 21.22
C SER A 111 -32.14 12.42 22.45
N ASP A 112 -30.85 12.53 22.73
CA ASP A 112 -30.31 13.23 23.90
C ASP A 112 -30.14 14.75 23.66
N GLY A 113 -30.41 15.24 22.44
CA GLY A 113 -30.25 16.66 22.08
C GLY A 113 -28.79 17.13 21.98
N ALA A 114 -27.83 16.20 22.01
CA ALA A 114 -26.39 16.45 22.01
C ALA A 114 -25.75 16.41 20.61
N PHE A 115 -26.53 16.13 19.56
CA PHE A 115 -26.03 16.06 18.20
C PHE A 115 -25.54 17.43 17.70
N THR A 116 -24.25 17.51 17.41
CA THR A 116 -23.64 18.69 16.79
C THR A 116 -22.94 18.28 15.50
N PHE A 117 -23.07 19.11 14.47
CA PHE A 117 -22.40 18.93 13.19
C PHE A 117 -21.35 20.04 13.02
N TRP A 118 -20.23 19.89 13.70
CA TRP A 118 -19.04 20.73 13.51
C TRP A 118 -17.85 19.83 13.17
N ILE A 119 -16.80 20.39 12.57
CA ILE A 119 -15.58 19.65 12.25
C ILE A 119 -14.49 20.10 13.22
N ILE A 120 -13.93 19.17 13.98
CA ILE A 120 -12.74 19.38 14.80
C ILE A 120 -11.56 18.74 14.07
N GLY A 121 -10.63 19.57 13.60
CA GLY A 121 -9.54 19.14 12.73
C GLY A 121 -10.08 18.63 11.39
N VAL A 122 -10.09 17.30 11.21
CA VAL A 122 -10.62 16.63 10.00
C VAL A 122 -11.79 15.68 10.30
N ILE A 123 -12.21 15.57 11.57
CA ILE A 123 -13.23 14.63 12.02
C ILE A 123 -14.48 15.40 12.47
N PRO A 124 -15.70 14.98 12.08
CA PRO A 124 -16.93 15.56 12.62
C PRO A 124 -17.07 15.32 14.14
N THR A 125 -17.56 16.30 14.89
CA THR A 125 -17.67 16.27 16.36
C THR A 125 -18.40 15.05 16.89
N PHE A 126 -19.48 14.63 16.23
CA PHE A 126 -20.26 13.44 16.60
C PHE A 126 -19.55 12.09 16.37
N MET A 127 -18.34 12.10 15.80
CA MET A 127 -17.55 10.89 15.54
C MET A 127 -16.22 10.87 16.31
N VAL A 128 -15.95 11.93 17.07
CA VAL A 128 -14.74 12.09 17.89
C VAL A 128 -14.88 11.27 19.17
N TYR A 129 -13.78 10.89 19.81
CA TYR A 129 -13.82 10.03 21.00
C TYR A 129 -14.66 10.64 22.14
N SER A 130 -14.58 11.97 22.36
CA SER A 130 -15.38 12.64 23.39
C SER A 130 -16.89 12.62 23.18
N SER A 131 -17.40 12.30 21.97
CA SER A 131 -18.85 12.17 21.75
C SER A 131 -19.44 10.89 22.32
N PHE A 132 -18.61 9.89 22.63
CA PHE A 132 -19.04 8.61 23.16
C PHE A 132 -19.13 8.64 24.68
N ASP A 133 -20.30 8.28 25.22
CA ASP A 133 -20.50 8.21 26.66
C ASP A 133 -19.93 6.90 27.24
N SER A 134 -19.69 6.89 28.54
CA SER A 134 -19.26 5.74 29.35
C SER A 134 -20.08 4.47 29.11
N GLN A 135 -21.39 4.61 28.83
CA GLN A 135 -22.29 3.50 28.53
C GLN A 135 -22.03 2.83 27.18
N GLU A 136 -21.43 3.55 26.22
CA GLU A 136 -21.09 3.04 24.89
C GLU A 136 -19.69 2.46 24.81
N SER A 137 -18.90 2.55 25.89
CA SER A 137 -17.51 2.10 25.95
C SER A 137 -17.33 0.63 25.55
N LEU A 138 -18.20 -0.27 26.02
CA LEU A 138 -18.13 -1.69 25.67
C LEU A 138 -18.46 -1.91 24.19
N THR A 139 -19.43 -1.17 23.65
CA THR A 139 -19.79 -1.23 22.23
C THR A 139 -18.64 -0.72 21.36
N PHE A 140 -18.03 0.42 21.72
CA PHE A 140 -16.86 0.99 21.07
C PHE A 140 -15.71 -0.03 21.00
N VAL A 141 -15.32 -0.60 22.14
CA VAL A 141 -14.22 -1.57 22.22
C VAL A 141 -14.55 -2.83 21.43
N SER A 142 -15.79 -3.34 21.55
CA SER A 142 -16.22 -4.52 20.82
C SER A 142 -16.15 -4.32 19.30
N MET A 143 -16.48 -3.13 18.82
CA MET A 143 -16.43 -2.79 17.40
C MET A 143 -14.99 -2.68 16.90
N VAL A 144 -14.09 -2.02 17.64
CA VAL A 144 -12.66 -1.97 17.31
C VAL A 144 -12.09 -3.38 17.19
N VAL A 145 -12.33 -4.23 18.20
CA VAL A 145 -11.84 -5.61 18.22
C VAL A 145 -12.44 -6.42 17.08
N LEU A 146 -13.75 -6.30 16.83
CA LEU A 146 -14.44 -7.03 15.76
C LEU A 146 -13.86 -6.68 14.38
N VAL A 147 -13.69 -5.40 14.07
CA VAL A 147 -13.16 -4.96 12.77
C VAL A 147 -11.70 -5.38 12.61
N VAL A 148 -10.88 -5.26 13.65
CA VAL A 148 -9.47 -5.73 13.60
C VAL A 148 -9.41 -7.23 13.39
N LEU A 149 -10.20 -8.02 14.11
CA LEU A 149 -10.25 -9.48 13.94
C LEU A 149 -10.75 -9.86 12.54
N LEU A 150 -11.75 -9.15 12.03
CA LEU A 150 -12.29 -9.36 10.67
C LEU A 150 -11.21 -9.09 9.61
N GLN A 151 -10.55 -7.93 9.69
CA GLN A 151 -9.47 -7.56 8.77
C GLN A 151 -8.27 -8.51 8.86
N ALA A 152 -7.87 -8.88 10.08
CA ALA A 152 -6.78 -9.84 10.30
C ALA A 152 -7.13 -11.22 9.71
N THR A 153 -8.36 -11.69 9.89
CA THR A 153 -8.82 -12.98 9.35
C THR A 153 -8.85 -12.96 7.83
N VAL A 154 -9.43 -11.93 7.20
CA VAL A 154 -9.47 -11.82 5.74
C VAL A 154 -8.06 -11.71 5.15
N THR A 155 -7.18 -10.95 5.80
CA THR A 155 -5.77 -10.82 5.37
C THR A 155 -5.01 -12.13 5.51
N LEU A 156 -5.20 -12.86 6.61
CA LEU A 156 -4.57 -14.16 6.83
C LEU A 156 -5.03 -15.18 5.78
N ILE A 157 -6.33 -15.23 5.48
CA ILE A 157 -6.88 -16.11 4.45
C ILE A 157 -6.25 -15.80 3.09
N LYS A 158 -6.20 -14.51 2.71
CA LYS A 158 -5.58 -14.11 1.45
C LYS A 158 -4.11 -14.49 1.40
N TRP A 159 -3.36 -14.19 2.47
CA TRP A 159 -1.95 -14.52 2.54
C TRP A 159 -1.69 -16.02 2.40
N LEU A 160 -2.47 -16.87 3.09
CA LEU A 160 -2.35 -18.33 2.96
C LEU A 160 -2.64 -18.83 1.54
N VAL A 161 -3.61 -18.23 0.84
CA VAL A 161 -3.93 -18.58 -0.54
C VAL A 161 -2.81 -18.17 -1.49
N GLU A 162 -2.32 -16.93 -1.39
CA GLU A 162 -1.23 -16.42 -2.23
C GLU A 162 0.10 -17.11 -1.95
N ASP A 163 0.42 -17.40 -0.69
CA ASP A 163 1.64 -18.11 -0.30
C ASP A 163 1.65 -19.53 -0.85
N ARG A 164 0.51 -20.24 -0.75
CA ARG A 164 0.35 -21.56 -1.35
C ARG A 164 0.53 -21.52 -2.87
N LEU A 165 -0.13 -20.57 -3.54
CA LEU A 165 -0.03 -20.41 -4.99
C LEU A 165 1.43 -20.15 -5.40
N ARG A 166 2.11 -19.25 -4.68
CA ARG A 166 3.51 -18.94 -4.89
C ARG A 166 4.40 -20.18 -4.75
N CYS A 167 4.23 -20.98 -3.68
CA CYS A 167 5.00 -22.21 -3.51
C CYS A 167 4.72 -23.24 -4.61
N GLU A 168 3.48 -23.34 -5.09
CA GLU A 168 3.13 -24.24 -6.20
C GLU A 168 3.78 -23.77 -7.53
N LEU A 169 3.80 -22.46 -7.80
CA LEU A 169 4.46 -21.87 -8.96
C LEU A 169 5.99 -22.02 -8.89
N ASP A 170 6.61 -21.70 -7.76
CA ASP A 170 8.05 -21.83 -7.55
C ASP A 170 8.51 -23.28 -7.78
N ALA A 171 7.75 -24.27 -7.30
CA ALA A 171 8.04 -25.69 -7.53
C ALA A 171 7.91 -26.08 -9.01
N LEU A 172 6.93 -25.54 -9.73
CA LEU A 172 6.74 -25.80 -11.17
C LEU A 172 7.84 -25.14 -12.01
N GLU A 173 8.26 -23.93 -11.64
CA GLU A 173 9.37 -23.23 -12.29
C GLU A 173 10.69 -23.97 -12.09
N GLU A 174 10.93 -24.50 -10.89
CA GLU A 174 12.13 -25.29 -10.57
C GLU A 174 12.17 -26.60 -11.38
N ASP A 175 11.06 -27.34 -11.43
CA ASP A 175 10.92 -28.55 -12.24
C ASP A 175 11.20 -28.26 -13.73
N GLN A 176 10.79 -27.08 -14.22
CA GLN A 176 10.88 -26.73 -15.64
C GLN A 176 12.15 -25.96 -16.02
N LYS A 177 13.03 -25.64 -15.06
CA LYS A 177 14.22 -24.81 -15.28
C LYS A 177 15.12 -25.31 -16.42
N HIS A 178 15.23 -26.62 -16.57
CA HIS A 178 16.06 -27.26 -17.59
C HIS A 178 15.48 -27.21 -19.01
N VAL A 179 14.18 -26.93 -19.16
CA VAL A 179 13.47 -26.91 -20.46
C VAL A 179 12.90 -25.54 -20.82
N GLN A 180 13.19 -24.48 -20.06
CA GLN A 180 12.59 -23.14 -20.27
C GLN A 180 12.83 -22.61 -21.69
N PHE A 181 14.06 -22.70 -22.21
CA PHE A 181 14.37 -22.28 -23.58
C PHE A 181 13.62 -23.11 -24.63
N ALA A 182 13.61 -24.43 -24.48
CA ALA A 182 12.91 -25.33 -25.40
C ALA A 182 11.40 -25.08 -25.40
N ARG A 183 10.81 -24.82 -24.22
CA ARG A 183 9.38 -24.52 -24.08
C ARG A 183 9.01 -23.22 -24.77
N THR A 184 9.70 -22.12 -24.47
CA THR A 184 9.38 -20.82 -25.06
C THR A 184 9.58 -20.84 -26.58
N PHE A 185 10.60 -21.57 -27.06
CA PHE A 185 10.87 -21.65 -28.50
C PHE A 185 9.90 -22.60 -29.26
N LEU A 186 9.58 -23.77 -28.69
CA LEU A 186 8.80 -24.80 -29.39
C LEU A 186 7.28 -24.72 -29.12
N VAL A 187 6.87 -24.17 -27.98
CA VAL A 187 5.47 -24.15 -27.51
C VAL A 187 4.91 -22.72 -27.47
N GLY A 188 5.76 -21.69 -27.56
CA GLY A 188 5.31 -20.29 -27.50
C GLY A 188 4.42 -19.83 -28.66
N TRP A 189 4.32 -20.62 -29.74
CA TRP A 189 3.53 -20.25 -30.92
C TRP A 189 2.09 -20.78 -30.86
N ASP A 190 1.12 -19.87 -30.78
CA ASP A 190 -0.30 -20.19 -30.90
C ASP A 190 -0.74 -20.20 -32.38
N ASN A 191 -1.02 -21.39 -32.88
CA ASN A 191 -1.46 -21.62 -34.27
C ASN A 191 -2.91 -21.19 -34.52
N ASN A 192 -3.68 -20.83 -33.49
CA ASN A 192 -5.07 -20.41 -33.63
C ASN A 192 -5.20 -18.90 -33.92
N THR A 193 -4.09 -18.17 -33.88
CA THR A 193 -4.02 -16.72 -34.12
C THR A 193 -4.09 -16.42 -35.63
N ALA A 194 -5.28 -16.03 -36.12
CA ALA A 194 -5.50 -15.80 -37.55
C ALA A 194 -5.28 -14.34 -37.99
N LYS A 195 -5.28 -13.37 -37.06
CA LYS A 195 -5.15 -11.94 -37.40
C LYS A 195 -3.69 -11.52 -37.44
N GLY A 196 -3.28 -10.84 -38.50
CA GLY A 196 -1.88 -10.42 -38.70
C GLY A 196 -1.31 -9.55 -37.58
N HIS A 197 -2.13 -8.71 -36.94
CA HIS A 197 -1.68 -7.89 -35.81
C HIS A 197 -1.37 -8.72 -34.56
N GLU A 198 -2.25 -9.66 -34.21
CA GLU A 198 -2.09 -10.54 -33.05
C GLU A 198 -0.87 -11.47 -33.23
N VAL A 199 -0.59 -11.90 -34.48
CA VAL A 199 0.62 -12.67 -34.82
C VAL A 199 1.90 -11.87 -34.59
N GLU A 200 1.92 -10.59 -34.98
CA GLU A 200 3.10 -9.73 -34.77
C GLU A 200 3.32 -9.41 -33.28
N GLU A 201 2.24 -9.19 -32.52
CA GLU A 201 2.31 -9.03 -31.07
C GLU A 201 2.84 -10.30 -30.39
N LEU A 202 2.35 -11.47 -30.78
CA LEU A 202 2.81 -12.75 -30.25
C LEU A 202 4.31 -12.98 -30.56
N ARG A 203 4.73 -12.67 -31.78
CA ARG A 203 6.13 -12.74 -32.19
C ARG A 203 7.02 -11.82 -31.34
N CYS A 204 6.58 -10.58 -31.14
CA CYS A 204 7.30 -9.61 -30.31
C CYS A 204 7.38 -10.07 -28.85
N SER A 205 6.26 -10.54 -28.28
CA SER A 205 6.18 -11.08 -26.92
C SER A 205 7.12 -12.27 -26.69
N ASN A 206 7.08 -13.27 -27.58
CA ASN A 206 7.96 -14.43 -27.50
C ASN A 206 9.44 -14.05 -27.64
N GLY A 207 9.75 -13.12 -28.56
CA GLY A 207 11.09 -12.57 -28.72
C GLY A 207 11.58 -11.87 -27.45
N MET A 208 10.72 -11.09 -26.80
CA MET A 208 11.02 -10.42 -25.53
C MET A 208 11.28 -11.43 -24.42
N GLN A 209 10.44 -12.47 -24.29
CA GLN A 209 10.63 -13.54 -23.30
C GLN A 209 11.97 -14.28 -23.48
N LEU A 210 12.31 -14.63 -24.72
CA LEU A 210 13.60 -15.26 -25.04
C LEU A 210 14.79 -14.34 -24.74
N ALA A 211 14.68 -13.05 -25.06
CA ALA A 211 15.71 -12.07 -24.75
C ALA A 211 15.93 -11.93 -23.23
N VAL A 212 14.86 -11.96 -22.44
CA VAL A 212 14.92 -11.95 -20.97
C VAL A 212 15.62 -13.21 -20.45
N LEU A 213 15.22 -14.41 -20.90
CA LEU A 213 15.85 -15.67 -20.49
C LEU A 213 17.34 -15.71 -20.83
N LEU A 214 17.72 -15.24 -22.03
CA LEU A 214 19.11 -15.17 -22.45
C LEU A 214 19.92 -14.16 -21.61
N ALA A 215 19.32 -13.01 -21.29
CA ALA A 215 19.95 -12.01 -20.44
C ALA A 215 20.19 -12.54 -19.02
N GLU A 216 19.23 -13.28 -18.45
CA GLU A 216 19.36 -13.91 -17.13
C GLU A 216 20.47 -14.97 -17.10
N ASP A 217 20.55 -15.85 -18.10
CA ASP A 217 21.60 -16.86 -18.19
C ASP A 217 22.99 -16.22 -18.40
N THR A 218 23.06 -15.17 -19.22
CA THR A 218 24.30 -14.40 -19.44
C THR A 218 24.77 -13.71 -18.15
N ALA A 219 23.84 -13.12 -17.39
CA ALA A 219 24.13 -12.50 -16.09
C ALA A 219 24.60 -13.55 -15.06
N ALA A 220 23.99 -14.74 -15.05
CA ALA A 220 24.37 -15.85 -14.18
C ALA A 220 25.79 -16.34 -14.49
N LYS A 221 26.13 -16.54 -15.77
CA LYS A 221 27.49 -16.90 -16.22
C LYS A 221 28.52 -15.84 -15.83
N THR A 222 28.20 -14.57 -16.04
CA THR A 222 29.06 -13.44 -15.68
C THR A 222 29.28 -13.34 -14.16
N THR A 223 28.30 -13.76 -13.36
CA THR A 223 28.40 -13.79 -11.90
C THR A 223 29.27 -14.95 -11.42
N ALA A 224 29.16 -16.11 -12.07
CA ALA A 224 29.97 -17.28 -11.78
C ALA A 224 31.46 -17.06 -12.11
N SER A 225 31.78 -16.33 -13.19
CA SER A 225 33.14 -16.10 -13.66
C SER A 225 33.92 -14.99 -12.93
N ARG A 226 33.42 -14.49 -11.79
CA ARG A 226 34.02 -13.30 -11.12
C ARG A 226 35.26 -13.63 -10.32
N THR A 227 36.27 -12.77 -10.49
CA THR A 227 37.50 -12.78 -9.69
C THR A 227 37.23 -12.29 -8.26
N LEU A 228 38.07 -12.71 -7.30
CA LEU A 228 37.96 -12.30 -5.89
C LEU A 228 38.03 -10.77 -5.70
N ARG A 229 38.86 -10.08 -6.49
CA ARG A 229 39.00 -8.61 -6.44
C ARG A 229 37.69 -7.91 -6.83
N GLN A 230 37.00 -8.40 -7.85
CA GLN A 230 35.70 -7.86 -8.28
C GLN A 230 34.63 -8.10 -7.22
N LYS A 231 34.62 -9.30 -6.60
CA LYS A 231 33.71 -9.62 -5.48
C LYS A 231 33.95 -8.69 -4.28
N ALA A 232 35.21 -8.46 -3.91
CA ALA A 232 35.57 -7.54 -2.83
C ALA A 232 35.16 -6.09 -3.13
N LEU A 233 35.39 -5.60 -4.36
CA LEU A 233 34.99 -4.26 -4.75
C LEU A 233 33.46 -4.07 -4.69
N LEU A 234 32.69 -5.06 -5.17
CA LEU A 234 31.22 -5.04 -5.08
C LEU A 234 30.75 -5.06 -3.64
N PHE A 235 31.37 -5.89 -2.79
CA PHE A 235 31.04 -5.93 -1.37
C PHE A 235 31.26 -4.58 -0.69
N VAL A 236 32.41 -3.94 -0.93
CA VAL A 236 32.71 -2.60 -0.39
C VAL A 236 31.69 -1.56 -0.86
N ARG A 237 31.31 -1.56 -2.15
CA ARG A 237 30.28 -0.66 -2.67
C ARG A 237 28.93 -0.88 -2.00
N ARG A 238 28.52 -2.13 -1.79
CA ARG A 238 27.27 -2.50 -1.10
C ARG A 238 27.28 -2.11 0.37
N CYS A 239 28.40 -2.29 1.06
CA CYS A 239 28.56 -1.82 2.44
C CYS A 239 28.48 -0.29 2.53
N LEU A 240 29.16 0.43 1.62
CA LEU A 240 29.09 1.88 1.55
C LEU A 240 27.65 2.36 1.27
N GLY A 241 26.97 1.75 0.29
CA GLY A 241 25.58 2.05 -0.02
C GLY A 241 24.64 1.83 1.17
N MET A 242 24.83 0.75 1.93
CA MET A 242 24.09 0.50 3.17
C MET A 242 24.35 1.57 4.24
N VAL A 243 25.61 1.99 4.44
CA VAL A 243 25.95 3.06 5.40
C VAL A 243 25.31 4.39 4.99
N VAL A 244 25.39 4.76 3.71
CA VAL A 244 24.76 5.99 3.19
C VAL A 244 23.24 5.92 3.34
N TYR A 245 22.63 4.76 3.06
CA TYR A 245 21.20 4.55 3.28
C TYR A 245 20.80 4.72 4.75
N MET A 246 21.56 4.15 5.69
CA MET A 246 21.29 4.32 7.12
C MET A 246 21.44 5.77 7.57
N ALA A 247 22.47 6.48 7.09
CA ALA A 247 22.65 7.91 7.36
C ALA A 247 21.47 8.74 6.82
N LEU A 248 20.99 8.43 5.61
CA LEU A 248 19.82 9.07 5.01
C LEU A 248 18.54 8.83 5.84
N GLN A 249 18.33 7.61 6.35
CA GLN A 249 17.19 7.32 7.23
C GLN A 249 17.28 8.10 8.54
N LEU A 250 18.44 8.10 9.19
CA LEU A 250 18.65 8.85 10.44
C LEU A 250 18.43 10.36 10.25
N ALA A 251 18.89 10.92 9.14
CA ALA A 251 18.65 12.32 8.79
C ALA A 251 17.16 12.61 8.59
N ALA A 252 16.43 11.72 7.91
CA ALA A 252 14.98 11.86 7.75
C ALA A 252 14.24 11.77 9.08
N TRP A 253 14.59 10.82 9.96
CA TRP A 253 13.97 10.71 11.28
C TRP A 253 14.25 11.92 12.15
N TYR A 254 15.49 12.41 12.14
CA TYR A 254 15.85 13.65 12.83
C TYR A 254 15.03 14.84 12.33
N ALA A 255 14.86 14.98 11.01
CA ALA A 255 14.03 16.03 10.43
C ALA A 255 12.55 15.91 10.85
N ILE A 256 11.98 14.70 10.88
CA ILE A 256 10.60 14.47 11.33
C ILE A 256 10.42 14.83 12.81
N VAL A 257 11.35 14.43 13.67
CA VAL A 257 11.32 14.78 15.10
C VAL A 257 11.44 16.29 15.29
N LEU A 258 12.35 16.94 14.57
CA LEU A 258 12.52 18.39 14.63
C LEU A 258 11.28 19.15 14.15
N LEU A 259 10.65 18.69 13.07
CA LEU A 259 9.38 19.22 12.56
C LEU A 259 8.25 19.05 13.59
N THR A 260 8.22 17.92 14.28
CA THR A 260 7.22 17.64 15.32
C THR A 260 7.40 18.56 16.52
N ALA A 261 8.64 18.72 17.01
CA ALA A 261 8.98 19.61 18.12
C ALA A 261 8.73 21.09 17.79
N SER A 262 9.04 21.51 16.56
CA SER A 262 8.91 22.91 16.10
C SER A 262 7.55 23.24 15.49
N SER A 263 6.63 22.28 15.45
CA SER A 263 5.35 22.41 14.75
C SER A 263 4.54 23.64 15.17
N ARG A 264 4.53 23.97 16.47
CA ARG A 264 3.84 25.15 17.02
C ARG A 264 4.42 26.47 16.54
N ALA A 265 5.75 26.60 16.57
CA ALA A 265 6.44 27.81 16.13
C ALA A 265 6.30 28.03 14.62
N LEU A 266 6.35 26.93 13.85
CA LEU A 266 6.11 26.96 12.41
C LEU A 266 4.65 27.30 12.09
N ALA A 267 3.68 26.77 12.84
CA ALA A 267 2.27 27.10 12.68
C ALA A 267 2.01 28.59 12.87
N THR A 268 2.56 29.21 13.93
CA THR A 268 2.40 30.65 14.15
C THR A 268 3.10 31.48 13.07
N TRP A 269 4.28 31.05 12.60
CA TRP A 269 4.96 31.73 11.50
C TRP A 269 4.14 31.67 10.19
N ILE A 270 3.63 30.50 9.80
CA ILE A 270 2.79 30.33 8.61
C ILE A 270 1.53 31.20 8.71
N LEU A 271 0.86 31.19 9.87
CA LEU A 271 -0.35 31.98 10.08
C LEU A 271 -0.07 33.48 9.90
N ASN A 272 1.08 33.98 10.34
CA ASN A 272 1.45 35.38 10.21
C ASN A 272 1.83 35.76 8.77
N GLU A 273 2.64 34.95 8.09
CA GLU A 273 3.14 35.26 6.75
C GLU A 273 2.09 35.04 5.65
N LEU A 274 1.34 33.93 5.70
CA LEU A 274 0.31 33.64 4.70
C LEU A 274 -0.98 34.43 4.92
N ALA A 275 -1.20 35.03 6.11
CA ALA A 275 -2.31 35.96 6.33
C ALA A 275 -2.20 37.22 5.46
N ALA A 276 -1.02 37.53 4.90
CA ALA A 276 -0.85 38.60 3.92
C ALA A 276 -1.48 38.28 2.56
N VAL A 277 -1.76 37.02 2.24
CA VAL A 277 -2.28 36.59 0.93
C VAL A 277 -3.77 36.26 1.03
N SER A 278 -4.61 37.14 0.47
CA SER A 278 -6.08 37.15 0.63
C SER A 278 -6.77 35.83 0.25
N TRP A 279 -6.31 35.16 -0.81
CA TRP A 279 -6.90 33.90 -1.29
C TRP A 279 -6.46 32.67 -0.47
N LEU A 280 -5.39 32.77 0.32
CA LEU A 280 -4.87 31.69 1.16
C LEU A 280 -5.42 31.74 2.58
N LYS A 281 -6.03 32.85 3.03
CA LYS A 281 -6.60 33.00 4.39
C LYS A 281 -7.58 31.89 4.81
N GLY A 282 -8.32 31.32 3.86
CA GLY A 282 -9.23 30.19 4.15
C GLY A 282 -8.51 28.84 4.31
N PHE A 283 -7.28 28.72 3.80
CA PHE A 283 -6.46 27.51 3.85
C PHE A 283 -5.38 27.55 4.93
N THR A 284 -5.05 28.73 5.48
CA THR A 284 -3.93 28.89 6.43
C THR A 284 -4.12 28.10 7.72
N SER A 285 -5.34 28.03 8.27
CA SER A 285 -5.63 27.24 9.47
C SER A 285 -5.42 25.74 9.24
N THR A 286 -5.93 25.22 8.12
CA THR A 286 -5.76 23.82 7.72
C THR A 286 -4.31 23.47 7.44
N LEU A 287 -3.57 24.37 6.78
CA LEU A 287 -2.14 24.21 6.52
C LEU A 287 -1.31 24.22 7.79
N ALA A 288 -1.65 25.08 8.76
CA ALA A 288 -0.95 25.17 10.05
C ALA A 288 -1.04 23.89 10.88
N VAL A 289 -2.20 23.21 10.87
CA VAL A 289 -2.37 21.91 11.54
C VAL A 289 -1.73 20.76 10.73
N SER A 290 -1.60 20.92 9.41
CA SER A 290 -1.08 19.88 8.50
C SER A 290 0.45 19.91 8.29
N ILE A 291 1.20 20.79 8.96
CA ILE A 291 2.65 20.99 8.71
C ILE A 291 3.44 19.69 8.82
N VAL A 292 3.23 18.95 9.91
CA VAL A 292 3.92 17.67 10.14
C VAL A 292 3.51 16.65 9.06
N PRO A 293 2.21 16.34 8.85
CA PRO A 293 1.75 15.50 7.74
C PRO A 293 2.33 15.86 6.36
N VAL A 294 2.32 17.15 6.02
CA VAL A 294 2.84 17.68 4.74
C VAL A 294 4.34 17.44 4.64
N GLY A 295 5.09 17.79 5.69
CA GLY A 295 6.54 17.59 5.75
C GLY A 295 6.92 16.12 5.58
N VAL A 296 6.23 15.20 6.25
CA VAL A 296 6.51 13.76 6.10
C VAL A 296 6.14 13.25 4.71
N THR A 297 5.04 13.74 4.13
CA THR A 297 4.65 13.38 2.75
C THR A 297 5.73 13.82 1.74
N ILE A 298 6.31 15.00 1.91
CA ILE A 298 7.41 15.50 1.08
C ILE A 298 8.66 14.63 1.25
N ILE A 299 9.05 14.31 2.49
CA ILE A 299 10.18 13.41 2.76
C ILE A 299 9.97 12.06 2.09
N ASN A 300 8.78 11.46 2.24
CA ASN A 300 8.41 10.17 1.65
C ASN A 300 8.33 10.20 0.12
N THR A 301 8.12 11.37 -0.49
CA THR A 301 8.10 11.55 -1.95
C THR A 301 9.50 11.64 -2.52
N ILE A 302 10.42 12.31 -1.82
CA ILE A 302 11.79 12.52 -2.29
C ILE A 302 12.66 11.28 -2.00
N MET A 303 12.39 10.56 -0.92
CA MET A 303 13.18 9.40 -0.47
C MET A 303 13.47 8.35 -1.58
N PRO A 304 12.49 7.92 -2.41
CA PRO A 304 12.74 7.00 -3.52
C PRO A 304 13.83 7.44 -4.50
N VAL A 305 13.99 8.76 -4.74
CA VAL A 305 14.99 9.30 -5.68
C VAL A 305 16.40 9.01 -5.15
N PHE A 306 16.63 9.27 -3.87
CA PHE A 306 17.91 8.97 -3.23
C PHE A 306 18.16 7.47 -3.08
N ILE A 307 17.14 6.68 -2.74
CA ILE A 307 17.24 5.22 -2.66
C ILE A 307 17.64 4.62 -4.03
N LYS A 308 17.08 5.14 -5.12
CA LYS A 308 17.45 4.73 -6.48
C LYS A 308 18.90 5.06 -6.78
N LEU A 309 19.33 6.29 -6.51
CA LEU A 309 20.74 6.69 -6.69
C LEU A 309 21.71 5.77 -5.91
N ILE A 310 21.39 5.45 -4.65
CA ILE A 310 22.20 4.54 -3.83
C ILE A 310 22.23 3.14 -4.45
N THR A 311 21.08 2.62 -4.87
CA THR A 311 20.96 1.26 -5.44
C THR A 311 21.70 1.15 -6.78
N ASP A 312 21.72 2.21 -7.57
CA ASP A 312 22.47 2.28 -8.85
C ASP A 312 24.00 2.24 -8.60
N ILE A 313 24.48 2.88 -7.54
CA ILE A 313 25.90 2.85 -7.13
C ILE A 313 26.34 1.43 -6.70
N GLU A 314 25.43 0.65 -6.11
CA GLU A 314 25.71 -0.69 -5.57
C GLU A 314 25.90 -1.78 -6.64
N GLN A 315 25.53 -1.49 -7.90
CA GLN A 315 25.67 -2.38 -9.06
C GLN A 315 25.26 -3.83 -8.76
N TRP A 316 23.96 -4.02 -8.56
CA TRP A 316 23.38 -5.34 -8.40
C TRP A 316 23.31 -6.09 -9.73
N ASP A 317 23.45 -7.41 -9.65
CA ASP A 317 23.76 -8.25 -10.81
C ASP A 317 22.52 -8.72 -11.57
N SER A 318 21.37 -8.76 -10.89
CA SER A 318 20.09 -9.14 -11.46
C SER A 318 19.08 -8.02 -11.31
N ALA A 319 18.27 -7.81 -12.34
CA ALA A 319 17.15 -6.87 -12.31
C ALA A 319 16.17 -7.21 -11.17
N LYS A 320 15.93 -8.51 -10.94
CA LYS A 320 15.10 -9.01 -9.82
C LYS A 320 15.63 -8.52 -8.46
N THR A 321 16.94 -8.60 -8.22
CA THR A 321 17.54 -8.13 -6.96
C THR A 321 17.51 -6.61 -6.85
N ILE A 322 17.73 -5.88 -7.94
CA ILE A 322 17.61 -4.41 -7.97
C ILE A 322 16.20 -4.01 -7.51
N THR A 323 15.18 -4.57 -8.14
CA THR A 323 13.77 -4.28 -7.80
C THR A 323 13.46 -4.69 -6.37
N TYR A 324 13.92 -5.86 -5.91
CA TYR A 324 13.73 -6.30 -4.52
C TYR A 324 14.34 -5.33 -3.49
N MET A 325 15.57 -4.86 -3.72
CA MET A 325 16.24 -3.90 -2.85
C MET A 325 15.55 -2.54 -2.85
N LEU A 326 15.16 -2.04 -4.02
CA LEU A 326 14.39 -0.80 -4.16
C LEU A 326 13.07 -0.87 -3.39
N VAL A 327 12.26 -1.90 -3.63
CA VAL A 327 10.98 -2.10 -2.94
C VAL A 327 11.18 -2.18 -1.44
N THR A 328 12.12 -3.00 -0.97
CA THR A 328 12.37 -3.21 0.47
C THR A 328 12.81 -1.92 1.14
N ARG A 329 13.76 -1.17 0.56
CA ARG A 329 14.28 0.07 1.13
C ARG A 329 13.26 1.19 1.12
N MET A 330 12.49 1.33 0.03
CA MET A 330 11.41 2.30 -0.05
C MET A 330 10.32 1.98 0.97
N TYR A 331 9.97 0.69 1.12
CA TYR A 331 9.00 0.22 2.10
C TYR A 331 9.46 0.51 3.52
N LEU A 332 10.67 0.08 3.91
CA LEU A 332 11.23 0.34 5.23
C LEU A 332 11.28 1.83 5.55
N ALA A 333 11.72 2.67 4.60
CA ALA A 333 11.76 4.11 4.81
C ALA A 333 10.37 4.69 5.11
N LYS A 334 9.36 4.37 4.29
CA LYS A 334 8.01 4.89 4.47
C LYS A 334 7.34 4.36 5.74
N ILE A 335 7.48 3.07 6.03
CA ILE A 335 6.84 2.44 7.20
C ILE A 335 7.46 2.91 8.50
N LEU A 336 8.78 3.03 8.59
CA LEU A 336 9.42 3.55 9.80
C LEU A 336 9.03 5.01 10.04
N ASN A 337 8.90 5.82 8.98
CA ASN A 337 8.36 7.18 9.09
C ASN A 337 6.90 7.19 9.58
N ALA A 338 6.06 6.24 9.15
CA ALA A 338 4.70 6.08 9.68
C ALA A 338 4.71 5.69 11.16
N CYS A 339 5.56 4.74 11.55
CA CYS A 339 5.68 4.27 12.93
C CYS A 339 6.12 5.40 13.88
N ILE A 340 7.06 6.26 13.48
CA ILE A 340 7.49 7.41 14.29
C ILE A 340 6.32 8.36 14.53
N GLN A 341 5.54 8.67 13.49
CA GLN A 341 4.37 9.54 13.63
C GLN A 341 3.29 8.89 14.51
N ALA A 342 3.00 7.61 14.29
CA ALA A 342 2.07 6.85 15.11
C ALA A 342 2.50 6.87 16.59
N ALA A 343 3.79 6.64 16.87
CA ALA A 343 4.34 6.69 18.21
C ALA A 343 4.23 8.09 18.84
N SER A 344 4.43 9.17 18.08
CA SER A 344 4.27 10.54 18.58
C SER A 344 2.83 10.84 19.02
N TYR A 345 1.84 10.45 18.21
CA TYR A 345 0.42 10.58 18.55
C TYR A 345 -0.01 9.63 19.68
N MET A 346 0.55 8.41 19.74
CA MET A 346 0.31 7.49 20.87
C MET A 346 0.85 8.05 22.19
N LEU A 347 1.99 8.75 22.17
CA LEU A 347 2.56 9.40 23.35
C LEU A 347 1.72 10.61 23.81
N LEU A 348 1.08 11.31 22.86
CA LEU A 348 0.08 12.33 23.16
C LEU A 348 -1.17 11.71 23.82
N ALA A 349 -1.66 10.59 23.28
CA ALA A 349 -2.85 9.90 23.77
C ALA A 349 -2.66 9.30 25.17
N ASN A 350 -1.51 8.66 25.43
CA ASN A 350 -1.18 8.11 26.74
C ASN A 350 0.01 8.84 27.39
N PRO A 351 -0.25 9.80 28.30
CA PRO A 351 0.81 10.57 28.93
C PRO A 351 1.65 9.77 29.93
N TYR A 352 1.37 8.49 30.18
CA TYR A 352 2.16 7.67 31.11
C TYR A 352 3.05 6.64 30.42
N LEU A 353 2.95 6.48 29.09
CA LEU A 353 3.62 5.43 28.32
C LEU A 353 5.16 5.47 28.45
N ILE A 354 5.74 6.65 28.70
CA ILE A 354 7.19 6.89 28.83
C ILE A 354 7.51 7.78 30.05
N SER A 355 6.69 7.72 31.10
CA SER A 355 6.81 8.62 32.27
C SER A 355 8.12 8.48 33.07
N ARG A 356 8.89 7.41 32.86
CA ARG A 356 10.16 7.14 33.55
C ARG A 356 11.40 7.74 32.88
N ILE A 357 11.26 8.36 31.71
CA ILE A 357 12.37 8.98 30.97
C ILE A 357 12.35 10.50 31.16
N ASP A 358 13.52 11.13 31.06
CA ASP A 358 13.72 12.59 31.14
C ASP A 358 12.61 13.38 30.43
N THR A 359 12.04 14.36 31.16
CA THR A 359 10.93 15.20 30.70
C THR A 359 11.30 16.04 29.48
N ASN A 360 12.60 16.35 29.29
CA ASN A 360 13.09 17.10 28.14
C ASN A 360 13.06 16.26 26.85
N LEU A 361 13.47 14.99 26.91
CA LEU A 361 13.43 14.10 25.76
C LEU A 361 11.99 13.88 25.30
N ARG A 362 11.08 13.71 26.26
CA ARG A 362 9.66 13.52 25.98
C ARG A 362 9.03 14.71 25.26
N ARG A 363 9.28 15.94 25.71
CA ARG A 363 8.73 17.16 25.08
C ARG A 363 9.13 17.32 23.61
N ASN A 364 10.26 16.74 23.21
CA ASN A 364 10.73 16.81 21.83
C ASN A 364 10.10 15.74 20.92
N VAL A 365 9.47 14.71 21.48
CA VAL A 365 8.90 13.58 20.74
C VAL A 365 7.37 13.53 20.82
N GLU A 366 6.79 14.04 21.91
CA GLU A 366 5.34 14.19 22.09
C GLU A 366 4.83 15.40 21.30
N GLN A 367 3.75 15.21 20.54
CA GLN A 367 3.00 16.35 20.01
C GLN A 367 2.26 17.04 21.16
N GLY A 368 2.46 18.34 21.32
CA GLY A 368 1.91 19.03 22.47
C GLY A 368 0.38 19.18 22.42
N TYR A 369 -0.27 18.93 23.56
CA TYR A 369 -1.72 19.06 23.71
C TYR A 369 -2.22 20.50 23.48
N ASP A 370 -3.28 20.67 22.71
CA ASP A 370 -4.02 21.92 22.51
C ASP A 370 -5.40 21.82 23.16
N SER A 371 -5.54 22.43 24.34
CA SER A 371 -6.79 22.46 25.11
C SER A 371 -7.81 23.47 24.59
N THR A 372 -7.48 24.26 23.57
CA THR A 372 -8.41 25.26 23.00
C THR A 372 -9.28 24.67 21.89
N SER A 373 -8.72 23.75 21.11
CA SER A 373 -9.40 23.12 19.97
C SER A 373 -9.96 21.72 20.29
N PHE A 374 -9.43 21.05 21.31
CA PHE A 374 -9.79 19.66 21.64
C PHE A 374 -10.21 19.53 23.10
N GLU A 375 -11.25 18.75 23.34
CA GLU A 375 -11.77 18.47 24.68
C GLU A 375 -10.86 17.48 25.43
N CYS A 376 -10.38 16.45 24.73
CA CYS A 376 -9.40 15.52 25.29
C CYS A 376 -8.21 15.21 24.37
N ARG A 377 -7.15 14.65 24.95
CA ARG A 377 -5.91 14.27 24.23
C ARG A 377 -6.16 13.21 23.16
N ILE A 378 -7.11 12.31 23.38
CA ILE A 378 -7.46 11.24 22.43
C ILE A 378 -8.11 11.85 21.18
N ASP A 379 -8.93 12.89 21.34
CA ASP A 379 -9.53 13.60 20.20
C ASP A 379 -8.45 14.21 19.31
N GLN A 380 -7.47 14.88 19.92
CA GLN A 380 -6.34 15.44 19.18
C GLN A 380 -5.50 14.34 18.50
N ALA A 381 -5.24 13.23 19.18
CA ALA A 381 -4.49 12.11 18.61
C ALA A 381 -5.25 11.45 17.44
N SER A 382 -6.57 11.24 17.59
CA SER A 382 -7.42 10.65 16.55
C SER A 382 -7.48 11.55 15.31
N SER A 383 -7.73 12.84 15.49
CA SER A 383 -7.77 13.81 14.40
C SER A 383 -6.41 13.93 13.71
N GLY A 384 -5.31 13.99 14.46
CA GLY A 384 -3.99 14.12 13.88
C GLY A 384 -3.53 12.88 13.10
N LEU A 385 -3.81 11.67 13.61
CA LEU A 385 -3.55 10.42 12.89
C LEU A 385 -4.39 10.31 11.62
N PHE A 386 -5.68 10.64 11.69
CA PHE A 386 -6.54 10.60 10.52
C PHE A 386 -6.20 11.71 9.51
N GLN A 387 -5.69 12.85 9.98
CA GLN A 387 -5.18 13.92 9.13
C GLN A 387 -3.96 13.48 8.31
N LEU A 388 -3.14 12.54 8.80
CA LEU A 388 -2.10 11.91 7.97
C LEU A 388 -2.70 11.15 6.79
N VAL A 389 -3.78 10.41 7.02
CA VAL A 389 -4.50 9.67 5.97
C VAL A 389 -5.06 10.65 4.94
N VAL A 390 -5.78 11.68 5.39
CA VAL A 390 -6.36 12.70 4.49
C VAL A 390 -5.26 13.44 3.72
N THR A 391 -4.18 13.82 4.38
CA THR A 391 -3.07 14.55 3.75
C THR A 391 -2.39 13.68 2.68
N GLU A 392 -2.11 12.41 2.95
CA GLU A 392 -1.54 11.51 1.95
C GLU A 392 -2.53 11.26 0.80
N PHE A 393 -3.82 11.12 1.08
CA PHE A 393 -4.85 10.95 0.05
C PHE A 393 -4.91 12.16 -0.90
N VAL A 394 -4.81 13.39 -0.40
CA VAL A 394 -4.88 14.61 -1.21
C VAL A 394 -3.54 14.95 -1.86
N LEU A 395 -2.45 14.91 -1.12
CA LEU A 395 -1.14 15.32 -1.62
C LEU A 395 -0.54 14.31 -2.60
N SER A 396 -0.75 13.00 -2.41
CA SER A 396 -0.14 11.98 -3.26
C SER A 396 -0.55 12.14 -4.75
N PRO A 397 -1.84 12.34 -5.10
CA PRO A 397 -2.26 12.67 -6.46
C PRO A 397 -1.76 14.03 -6.95
N ILE A 398 -1.76 15.07 -6.10
CA ILE A 398 -1.27 16.41 -6.46
C ILE A 398 0.21 16.34 -6.85
N ILE A 399 1.02 15.66 -6.05
CA ILE A 399 2.45 15.46 -6.29
C ILE A 399 2.66 14.66 -7.57
N ALA A 400 1.86 13.61 -7.81
CA ALA A 400 1.92 12.85 -9.05
C ALA A 400 1.61 13.74 -10.26
N ALA A 401 0.55 14.54 -10.22
CA ALA A 401 0.19 15.48 -11.28
C ALA A 401 1.28 16.56 -11.48
N ALA A 402 1.81 17.13 -10.40
CA ALA A 402 2.89 18.10 -10.43
C ALA A 402 4.17 17.52 -11.05
N SER A 403 4.51 16.26 -10.73
CA SER A 403 5.67 15.58 -11.33
C SER A 403 5.53 15.39 -12.85
N LEU A 404 4.32 15.13 -13.34
CA LEU A 404 4.02 15.03 -14.78
C LEU A 404 4.13 16.39 -15.46
N LEU A 405 3.63 17.45 -14.83
CA LEU A 405 3.76 18.82 -15.33
C LEU A 405 5.22 19.26 -15.38
N ALA A 406 5.99 18.96 -14.33
CA ALA A 406 7.42 19.24 -14.27
C ALA A 406 8.17 18.50 -15.40
N ALA A 407 7.86 17.23 -15.65
CA ALA A 407 8.45 16.46 -16.75
C ALA A 407 8.10 17.05 -18.13
N LYS A 408 6.85 17.50 -18.33
CA LYS A 408 6.44 18.19 -19.57
C LYS A 408 7.17 19.51 -19.76
N LEU A 409 7.30 20.31 -18.70
CA LEU A 409 8.05 21.56 -18.72
C LEU A 409 9.53 21.32 -19.01
N GLN A 410 10.13 20.32 -18.37
CA GLN A 410 11.52 19.94 -18.60
C GLN A 410 11.74 19.48 -20.05
N ALA A 411 10.84 18.71 -20.64
CA ALA A 411 10.90 18.31 -22.04
C ALA A 411 10.84 19.52 -22.98
N LYS A 412 9.93 20.47 -22.70
CA LYS A 412 9.80 21.73 -23.45
C LYS A 412 11.04 22.61 -23.36
N VAL A 413 11.63 22.73 -22.17
CA VAL A 413 12.85 23.54 -21.94
C VAL A 413 14.09 22.87 -22.51
N SER A 414 14.19 21.55 -22.44
CA SER A 414 15.34 20.78 -22.96
C SER A 414 15.24 20.46 -24.45
N SER A 415 14.18 20.91 -25.14
CA SER A 415 13.89 20.58 -26.55
C SER A 415 13.89 19.08 -26.85
N LYS A 416 13.64 18.24 -25.86
CA LYS A 416 13.54 16.78 -26.01
C LYS A 416 12.07 16.37 -26.13
N ALA A 417 11.81 15.32 -26.92
CA ALA A 417 10.47 14.74 -26.99
C ALA A 417 10.02 14.30 -25.59
N PHE A 418 8.79 14.67 -25.21
CA PHE A 418 8.22 14.24 -23.94
C PHE A 418 8.01 12.73 -23.97
N VAL A 419 8.75 12.02 -23.13
CA VAL A 419 8.52 10.60 -22.86
C VAL A 419 7.62 10.49 -21.65
N LYS A 420 6.46 9.86 -21.81
CA LYS A 420 5.54 9.61 -20.70
C LYS A 420 6.23 8.68 -19.70
N PRO A 421 6.31 9.03 -18.40
CA PRO A 421 6.91 8.16 -17.42
C PRO A 421 6.12 6.86 -17.30
N GLU A 422 6.84 5.74 -17.19
CA GLU A 422 6.27 4.41 -17.05
C GLU A 422 5.62 4.22 -15.67
N PHE A 423 4.62 3.33 -15.62
CA PHE A 423 3.97 2.97 -14.36
C PHE A 423 4.88 2.04 -13.56
N GLU A 424 5.61 2.59 -12.59
CA GLU A 424 6.45 1.81 -11.69
C GLU A 424 5.59 1.11 -10.61
N VAL A 425 5.25 -0.16 -10.86
CA VAL A 425 4.45 -1.01 -9.94
C VAL A 425 5.02 -0.99 -8.52
N ALA A 426 6.33 -1.17 -8.38
CA ALA A 426 7.04 -1.17 -7.10
C ALA A 426 6.77 0.10 -6.27
N LYS A 427 6.91 1.28 -6.89
CA LYS A 427 6.70 2.56 -6.23
C LYS A 427 5.25 2.76 -5.79
N ASN A 428 4.31 2.42 -6.66
CA ASN A 428 2.88 2.55 -6.38
C ASN A 428 2.43 1.57 -5.30
N MET A 429 2.94 0.33 -5.32
CA MET A 429 2.69 -0.66 -4.28
C MET A 429 3.19 -0.19 -2.91
N VAL A 430 4.42 0.33 -2.83
CA VAL A 430 4.97 0.87 -1.58
C VAL A 430 4.14 2.05 -1.06
N SER A 431 3.70 2.94 -1.96
CA SER A 431 2.84 4.07 -1.55
C SER A 431 1.47 3.61 -1.04
N LEU A 432 0.91 2.58 -1.67
CA LEU A 432 -0.36 1.98 -1.24
C LEU A 432 -0.21 1.31 0.13
N LEU A 433 0.85 0.53 0.36
CA LEU A 433 1.12 -0.11 1.66
C LEU A 433 1.33 0.92 2.78
N TYR A 434 2.04 2.02 2.49
CA TYR A 434 2.17 3.14 3.42
C TYR A 434 0.82 3.75 3.78
N PHE A 435 -0.03 3.98 2.76
CA PHE A 435 -1.38 4.49 2.98
C PHE A 435 -2.21 3.54 3.85
N GLN A 436 -2.12 2.22 3.63
CA GLN A 436 -2.76 1.22 4.50
C GLN A 436 -2.24 1.28 5.94
N ALA A 437 -0.94 1.44 6.13
CA ALA A 437 -0.34 1.52 7.46
C ALA A 437 -0.86 2.74 8.24
N LEU A 438 -1.01 3.90 7.59
CA LEU A 438 -1.61 5.09 8.22
C LEU A 438 -3.06 4.86 8.63
N ILE A 439 -3.85 4.21 7.75
CA ILE A 439 -5.25 3.87 8.04
C ILE A 439 -5.33 2.96 9.28
N LEU A 440 -4.56 1.87 9.29
CA LEU A 440 -4.53 0.92 10.40
C LEU A 440 -4.04 1.57 11.71
N ALA A 441 -3.10 2.53 11.64
CA ALA A 441 -2.65 3.28 12.79
C ALA A 441 -3.73 4.24 13.34
N SER A 442 -4.57 4.82 12.47
CA SER A 442 -5.67 5.70 12.87
C SER A 442 -6.86 4.94 13.46
N PHE A 443 -7.05 3.67 13.08
CA PHE A 443 -8.25 2.89 13.36
C PHE A 443 -8.60 2.76 14.87
N PRO A 444 -7.66 2.47 15.79
CA PRO A 444 -7.98 2.32 17.22
C PRO A 444 -8.53 3.61 17.86
N PHE A 445 -8.14 4.77 17.33
CA PHE A 445 -8.55 6.07 17.84
C PHE A 445 -9.74 6.65 17.07
N PHE A 446 -9.97 6.19 15.84
CA PHE A 446 -11.09 6.58 15.00
C PHE A 446 -11.69 5.34 14.31
N PRO A 447 -12.53 4.56 15.01
CA PRO A 447 -13.04 3.29 14.50
C PRO A 447 -14.05 3.45 13.36
N MET A 448 -14.61 4.64 13.17
CA MET A 448 -15.48 4.96 12.03
C MET A 448 -14.70 5.29 10.74
N SER A 449 -13.37 5.34 10.80
CA SER A 449 -12.50 5.57 9.64
C SER A 449 -12.77 4.67 8.42
N PRO A 450 -13.17 3.37 8.54
CA PRO A 450 -13.39 2.53 7.37
C PRO A 450 -14.45 3.07 6.41
N ILE A 451 -15.43 3.84 6.89
CA ILE A 451 -16.47 4.46 6.06
C ILE A 451 -15.84 5.45 5.08
N PHE A 452 -14.99 6.36 5.58
CA PHE A 452 -14.28 7.33 4.76
C PHE A 452 -13.20 6.69 3.91
N VAL A 453 -12.47 5.72 4.49
CA VAL A 453 -11.40 5.01 3.78
C VAL A 453 -11.95 4.24 2.59
N THR A 454 -13.12 3.63 2.71
CA THR A 454 -13.78 2.95 1.57
C THR A 454 -13.95 3.94 0.42
N LEU A 455 -14.47 5.14 0.69
CA LEU A 455 -14.59 6.21 -0.31
C LEU A 455 -13.22 6.61 -0.89
N PHE A 456 -12.20 6.79 -0.05
CA PHE A 456 -10.85 7.13 -0.51
C PHE A 456 -10.26 6.06 -1.43
N MET A 457 -10.47 4.77 -1.13
CA MET A 457 -10.00 3.67 -1.98
C MET A 457 -10.76 3.55 -3.31
N PHE A 458 -12.01 4.03 -3.38
CA PHE A 458 -12.77 4.08 -4.63
C PHE A 458 -12.34 5.25 -5.54
N ILE A 459 -11.96 6.39 -4.96
CA ILE A 459 -11.54 7.58 -5.71
C ILE A 459 -10.10 7.45 -6.20
N ARG A 460 -9.24 6.82 -5.41
CA ARG A 460 -7.82 6.61 -5.71
C ARG A 460 -7.61 5.53 -6.76
#